data_AF-A8UWT0-F1
#
_entry.id   AF-A8UWT0-F1
#
_cell.length_a   1.000
_cell.length_b   1.000
_cell.length_c   1.000
_cell.angle_alpha   90.00
_cell.angle_beta   90.00
_cell.angle_gamma   90.00
#
_symmetry.space_group_name_H-M   'P 1'
#
loop_
_entity.id
_entity.type
_entity.pdbx_description
1 polymer ?
#
loop_
_entity_poly.entity_id
_entity_poly.type
_entity_poly.pdbx_seq_one_letter_code
_entity_poly.pdbx_strand_id
1 'polypeptide(L)' 'MNENLKEILLKCEVYLEEGNYDALIESLEKLVNLELKDFTKEDYEEALKIIEFLIKKAEDRKLNIAEKLMNFQRFKGYIR' A
#
# COMPACT_ATOMS: atom_id res chain seq x y z
N MET A 1 -10.67 16.22 13.43
CA MET A 1 -10.02 16.87 12.27
C MET A 1 -10.32 15.98 11.08
N ASN A 2 -10.88 16.50 9.99
CA ASN A 2 -11.06 15.72 8.76
C ASN A 2 -9.67 15.54 8.14
N GLU A 3 -9.25 14.28 7.94
CA GLU A 3 -8.00 13.95 7.26
C GLU A 3 -8.13 14.30 5.77
N ASN A 4 -7.10 14.91 5.19
CA ASN A 4 -7.08 15.22 3.75
C ASN A 4 -6.48 14.06 2.93
N LEU A 5 -6.68 14.09 1.61
CA LEU A 5 -6.22 13.05 0.68
C LEU A 5 -4.71 12.74 0.82
N LYS A 6 -3.87 13.77 0.90
CA LYS A 6 -2.41 13.61 0.99
C LYS A 6 -1.99 12.93 2.30
N GLU A 7 -2.65 13.27 3.41
CA GLU A 7 -2.39 12.65 4.70
C GLU A 7 -2.73 11.16 4.69
N ILE A 8 -3.86 10.78 4.08
CA ILE A 8 -4.26 9.37 3.97
C ILE A 8 -3.27 8.60 3.09
N LEU A 9 -2.87 9.17 1.95
CA LEU A 9 -1.89 8.55 1.05
C LEU A 9 -0.52 8.36 1.71
N LEU A 10 -0.05 9.35 2.49
CA LEU A 10 1.20 9.25 3.24
C LEU A 10 1.13 8.14 4.31
N LYS A 11 0.00 8.02 5.02
CA LYS A 11 -0.21 6.91 5.97
C LYS A 11 -0.17 5.56 5.28
N CYS A 12 -0.80 5.43 4.10
CA CYS A 12 -0.71 4.21 3.30
C CYS A 12 0.74 3.88 2.96
N GLU A 13 1.56 4.87 2.60
CA GLU A 13 2.97 4.64 2.32
C GLU A 13 3.73 4.11 3.55
N VAL A 14 3.58 4.77 4.70
CA VAL A 14 4.24 4.39 5.95
C VAL A 14 3.83 2.98 6.37
N TYR A 15 2.53 2.68 6.42
CA TYR A 15 2.05 1.36 6.82
C TYR A 15 2.48 0.25 5.84
N LEU A 16 2.56 0.57 4.54
CA LEU A 16 3.09 -0.35 3.55
C LEU A 16 4.58 -0.63 3.75
N GLU A 17 5.39 0.34 4.19
CA GLU A 17 6.81 0.15 4.53
C GLU A 17 7.00 -0.64 5.82
N GLU A 18 6.21 -0.35 6.85
CA GLU A 18 6.27 -1.05 8.12
C GLU A 18 5.74 -2.49 8.03
N GLY A 19 4.94 -2.79 7.00
CA GLY A 19 4.25 -4.07 6.87
C GLY A 19 3.06 -4.19 7.82
N ASN A 20 2.57 -3.06 8.34
CA ASN A 20 1.35 -2.99 9.14
C ASN A 20 0.13 -3.03 8.21
N TYR A 21 -0.17 -4.23 7.70
CA TYR A 21 -1.19 -4.39 6.66
C TYR A 21 -2.61 -4.12 7.15
N ASP A 22 -2.90 -4.33 8.43
CA ASP A 22 -4.21 -4.03 9.00
C ASP A 22 -4.47 -2.52 8.97
N ALA A 23 -3.52 -1.71 9.46
CA ALA A 23 -3.60 -0.25 9.41
C ALA A 23 -3.61 0.28 7.96
N LEU A 24 -2.85 -0.36 7.07
CA LEU A 24 -2.87 -0.03 5.64
C LEU A 24 -4.26 -0.23 5.03
N ILE A 25 -4.92 -1.35 5.32
CA ILE A 25 -6.28 -1.64 4.83
C ILE A 25 -7.26 -0.58 5.34
N GLU A 26 -7.22 -0.24 6.64
CA GLU A 26 -8.08 0.81 7.19
C GLU A 26 -7.86 2.17 6.52
N SER A 27 -6.61 2.54 6.22
CA SER A 27 -6.30 3.79 5.51
C SER A 27 -6.79 3.77 4.05
N LEU A 28 -6.67 2.64 3.35
CA LEU A 28 -7.20 2.48 1.99
C LEU A 28 -8.73 2.54 1.97
N GLU A 29 -9.41 1.98 2.97
CA GLU A 29 -10.87 2.10 3.08
C GLU A 29 -11.31 3.54 3.31
N LYS A 30 -10.57 4.30 4.15
CA LYS A 30 -10.82 5.75 4.30
C LYS A 30 -10.61 6.50 3.00
N LEU A 31 -9.59 6.13 2.22
CA LEU A 31 -9.30 6.74 0.91
C LEU A 31 -10.45 6.54 -0.07
N VAL A 32 -10.98 5.32 -0.18
CA VAL A 32 -12.09 4.97 -1.09
C VAL A 32 -13.38 5.72 -0.72
N ASN A 33 -13.58 5.98 0.57
CA ASN A 33 -14.76 6.68 1.09
C ASN A 33 -14.57 8.19 1.23
N LEU A 34 -13.40 8.75 0.85
CA LEU A 34 -13.13 10.17 0.98
C LEU A 34 -13.97 10.97 -0.03
N GLU A 35 -14.74 11.96 0.45
CA GLU A 35 -15.41 12.90 -0.45
C GLU A 35 -14.37 13.81 -1.11
N LEU A 36 -14.18 13.66 -2.42
CA LEU A 36 -13.20 14.44 -3.21
C LEU A 36 -13.79 15.77 -3.72
N LYS A 37 -14.71 16.37 -2.96
CA LYS A 37 -15.27 17.69 -3.31
C LYS A 37 -14.15 18.73 -3.22
N ASP A 38 -14.16 19.66 -4.18
CA ASP A 38 -13.22 20.79 -4.29
C ASP A 38 -11.77 20.45 -4.69
N PHE A 39 -11.51 19.24 -5.19
CA PHE A 39 -10.20 18.88 -5.75
C PHE A 39 -10.02 19.42 -7.18
N THR A 40 -8.84 19.98 -7.46
CA THR A 40 -8.46 20.41 -8.81
C THR A 40 -7.95 19.23 -9.63
N LYS A 41 -7.89 19.38 -10.96
CA LYS A 41 -7.28 18.37 -11.86
C LYS A 41 -5.85 18.01 -11.43
N GLU A 42 -5.08 19.00 -10.97
CA GLU A 42 -3.70 18.81 -10.54
C GLU A 42 -3.63 17.95 -9.26
N ASP A 43 -4.55 18.16 -8.31
CA ASP A 43 -4.64 17.33 -7.10
C ASP A 43 -4.95 15.86 -7.43
N TYR A 44 -5.84 15.62 -8.40
CA TYR A 44 -6.14 14.25 -8.88
C TYR A 44 -4.94 13.60 -9.56
N GLU A 45 -4.21 14.35 -10.41
CA GLU A 45 -3.03 13.82 -11.10
C GLU A 45 -1.89 13.51 -10.11
N GLU A 46 -1.69 14.33 -9.10
CA GLU A 46 -0.71 14.07 -8.04
C GLU A 46 -1.10 12.84 -7.21
N ALA A 47 -2.37 12.74 -6.78
CA ALA A 47 -2.88 11.60 -6.04
C ALA A 47 -2.74 10.29 -6.84
N LEU A 48 -3.05 10.33 -8.14
CA LEU A 48 -2.93 9.17 -9.01
C LEU A 48 -1.48 8.64 -9.06
N LYS A 49 -0.49 9.52 -9.21
CA LYS A 49 0.92 9.12 -9.21
C LYS A 49 1.32 8.43 -7.90
N ILE A 50 0.83 8.92 -6.77
CA ILE A 50 1.11 8.32 -5.46
C ILE A 50 0.44 6.95 -5.35
N ILE A 51 -0.82 6.82 -5.78
CA ILE A 51 -1.54 5.55 -5.77
C ILE A 51 -0.83 4.51 -6.65
N GLU A 52 -0.42 4.88 -7.86
CA GLU A 52 0.33 3.99 -8.76
C GLU A 52 1.66 3.54 -8.13
N PHE A 53 2.37 4.45 -7.46
CA PHE A 53 3.59 4.12 -6.73
C PHE A 53 3.33 3.13 -5.59
N LEU A 54 2.27 3.34 -4.78
CA LEU A 54 1.87 2.44 -3.70
C LEU A 54 1.50 1.05 -4.20
N ILE A 55 0.76 0.97 -5.31
CA ILE A 55 0.40 -0.31 -5.95
C ILE A 55 1.66 -1.06 -6.34
N LYS A 56 2.57 -0.42 -7.07
CA LYS A 56 3.83 -1.04 -7.49
C LYS A 56 4.64 -1.56 -6.30
N LYS A 57 4.77 -0.76 -5.24
CA LYS A 57 5.51 -1.13 -4.02
C LYS A 57 4.88 -2.32 -3.31
N ALA A 58 3.54 -2.40 -3.28
CA ALA A 58 2.82 -3.54 -2.72
C ALA A 58 3.03 -4.81 -3.56
N GLU A 59 3.06 -4.69 -4.89
CA GLU A 59 3.36 -5.81 -5.81
C GLU A 59 4.78 -6.35 -5.62
N ASP A 60 5.78 -5.46 -5.56
CA ASP A 60 7.17 -5.84 -5.32
C ASP A 60 7.31 -6.59 -3.99
N ARG A 61 6.61 -6.12 -2.95
CA ARG A 61 6.64 -6.77 -1.63
C ARG A 61 5.95 -8.14 -1.64
N LYS A 62 4.84 -8.27 -2.35
CA LYS A 62 4.16 -9.57 -2.58
C LYS A 62 5.09 -10.57 -3.27
N LEU A 63 5.82 -10.14 -4.30
CA LEU A 63 6.80 -10.97 -4.99
C LEU A 63 7.93 -11.43 -4.05
N ASN A 64 8.49 -10.50 -3.27
CA ASN A 64 9.54 -10.82 -2.31
C ASN A 64 9.10 -11.87 -1.26
N ILE A 65 7.86 -11.75 -0.77
CA ILE A 65 7.29 -12.74 0.15
C ILE A 65 7.13 -14.10 -0.53
N ALA A 66 6.62 -14.13 -1.78
CA ALA A 66 6.48 -15.37 -2.54
C ALA A 66 7.82 -16.08 -2.77
N GLU A 67 8.87 -15.34 -3.12
CA GLU A 67 10.23 -15.88 -3.27
C GLU A 67 10.76 -16.48 -1.97
N LYS A 68 10.59 -15.77 -0.85
CA LYS A 68 10.98 -16.27 0.48
C LYS A 68 10.23 -17.54 0.86
N LEU A 69 8.93 -17.62 0.56
CA LEU A 69 8.12 -18.82 0.81
C LEU A 69 8.61 -20.00 -0.04
N MET A 70 8.92 -19.79 -1.31
CA MET A 70 9.50 -20.84 -2.17
C MET A 70 10.83 -21.36 -1.60
N ASN A 71 11.71 -20.46 -1.16
CA ASN A 71 12.98 -20.84 -0.55
C ASN A 71 12.77 -21.63 0.75
N PHE A 72 11.81 -21.24 1.58
CA PHE A 72 11.44 -21.98 2.79
C PHE A 72 10.89 -23.38 2.48
N GLN A 73 10.06 -23.52 1.45
CA GLN A 73 9.57 -24.83 0.99
C GLN A 73 10.70 -25.74 0.50
N ARG A 74 11.66 -25.20 -0.25
CA ARG A 74 12.86 -25.95 -0.68
C ARG A 74 13.69 -26.39 0.52
N PHE A 75 13.92 -25.50 1.48
CA PHE A 75 14.62 -25.83 2.73
C PHE A 75 13.94 -26.96 3.49
N LYS A 76 12.61 -26.91 3.66
CA LYS A 76 11.82 -27.99 4.27
C LYS A 76 12.00 -29.34 3.55
N GLY A 77 12.22 -29.31 2.23
CA GLY A 77 12.51 -30.51 1.44
C GLY A 77 13.89 -31.12 1.72
N TYR A 78 14.90 -30.31 2.08
CA TYR A 78 16.25 -30.81 2.39
C TYR A 78 16.39 -31.46 3.77
N ILE A 79 15.49 -31.12 4.70
CA ILE A 79 15.50 -31.65 6.07
C ILE A 79 14.54 -32.84 6.26
N ARG A 80 13.92 -33.32 5.19
CA ARG A 80 13.10 -34.54 5.15
C ARG A 80 13.90 -35.69 4.56
#